data_AF-A0A8S3EQZ6-F1
#
_entry.id   AF-A0A8S3EQZ6-F1
#
_cell.length_a   1.000
_cell.length_b   1.000
_cell.length_c   1.000
_cell.angle_alpha   90.00
_cell.angle_beta   90.00
_cell.angle_gamma   90.00
#
_symmetry.space_group_name_H-M   'P 1'
#
loop_
_entity.id
_entity.type
_entity.pdbx_description
1 polymer ?
#
loop_
_entity_poly.entity_id
_entity_poly.type
_entity_poly.pdbx_seq_one_letter_code
_entity_poly.pdbx_strand_id
1 'polypeptide(L)'
;NLKWKFESSLNNLVSVHKLYCKPKVPLSKEMQQVFVTGNIDDIRKHFLKLMTYCANDVKATFEITQKVYPMFEARFPHPVTLSGMLEMSRMVLPINNNWTRFISEADRTFESINSDIQHVLMQIANEACHQAIDEKYKNDPWLWDLNWTTQSMRFLKSSKAKPSMT
;
A
#
# COMPACT_ATOMS: atom_id res chain seq x y z
N ASN A 1 19.60 -23.65 -15.33
CA ASN A 1 18.61 -24.34 -14.48
C ASN A 1 17.61 -23.34 -13.87
N LEU A 2 16.52 -23.02 -14.58
CA LEU A 2 15.46 -22.09 -14.12
C LEU A 2 14.04 -22.70 -14.28
N LYS A 3 13.91 -24.03 -14.20
CA LYS A 3 12.63 -24.74 -14.42
C LYS A 3 11.50 -24.27 -13.47
N TRP A 4 11.83 -23.93 -12.22
CA TRP A 4 10.87 -23.47 -11.22
C TRP A 4 10.10 -22.20 -11.65
N LYS A 5 10.70 -21.33 -12.47
CA LYS A 5 10.04 -20.11 -12.97
C LYS A 5 8.83 -20.42 -13.84
N PHE A 6 8.79 -21.58 -14.49
CA PHE A 6 7.67 -22.03 -15.31
C PHE A 6 6.59 -22.78 -14.51
N GLU A 7 6.90 -23.19 -13.29
CA GLU A 7 5.98 -23.90 -12.38
C GLU A 7 5.34 -22.97 -11.35
N SER A 8 5.88 -21.75 -11.19
CA SER A 8 5.36 -20.72 -10.30
C SER A 8 4.63 -19.60 -11.05
N SER A 9 3.70 -18.93 -10.39
CA SER A 9 3.06 -17.71 -10.90
C SER A 9 3.03 -16.63 -9.82
N LEU A 10 2.83 -15.37 -10.23
CA LEU A 10 2.55 -14.28 -9.30
C LEU A 10 1.19 -14.50 -8.63
N ASN A 11 1.03 -14.01 -7.40
CA ASN A 11 -0.21 -14.11 -6.63
C ASN A 11 -1.30 -13.14 -7.16
N ASN A 12 -1.72 -13.32 -8.41
CA ASN A 12 -2.85 -12.64 -9.01
C ASN A 12 -3.68 -13.61 -9.83
N LEU A 13 -5.00 -13.40 -9.87
CA LEU A 13 -5.95 -14.33 -10.47
C LEU A 13 -5.61 -14.65 -11.94
N VAL A 14 -5.24 -13.65 -12.73
CA VAL A 14 -4.91 -13.82 -14.15
C VAL A 14 -3.70 -14.73 -14.35
N SER A 15 -2.64 -14.53 -13.57
CA SER A 15 -1.41 -15.34 -13.65
C SER A 15 -1.67 -16.79 -13.19
N VAL A 16 -2.43 -16.98 -12.12
CA VAL A 16 -2.78 -18.31 -11.59
C VAL A 16 -3.72 -19.05 -12.56
N HIS A 17 -4.74 -18.38 -13.08
CA HIS A 17 -5.66 -18.93 -14.08
C HIS A 17 -4.92 -19.35 -15.36
N LYS A 18 -3.97 -18.53 -15.82
CA LYS A 18 -3.11 -18.86 -16.96
C LYS A 18 -2.24 -20.10 -16.69
N LEU A 19 -1.68 -20.23 -15.49
CA LEU A 19 -0.82 -21.34 -15.11
C LEU A 19 -1.58 -22.69 -15.11
N TYR A 20 -2.72 -22.74 -14.43
CA TYR A 20 -3.45 -24.01 -14.20
C TYR A 20 -4.50 -24.32 -15.28
N CYS A 21 -5.20 -23.31 -15.80
CA CYS A 21 -6.35 -23.52 -16.70
C CYS A 21 -6.02 -23.25 -18.17
N LYS A 22 -4.96 -22.48 -18.47
CA LYS A 22 -4.53 -22.11 -19.84
C LYS A 22 -5.71 -21.69 -20.73
N PRO A 23 -6.52 -20.69 -20.31
CA PRO A 23 -7.71 -20.29 -21.04
C PRO A 23 -7.37 -19.74 -22.43
N LYS A 24 -8.30 -19.87 -23.38
CA LYS A 24 -8.16 -19.30 -24.73
C LYS A 24 -8.20 -17.77 -24.73
N VAL A 25 -9.00 -17.18 -23.83
CA VAL A 25 -9.12 -15.73 -23.66
C VAL A 25 -8.63 -15.37 -22.25
N PRO A 26 -7.65 -14.45 -22.13
CA PRO A 26 -7.19 -14.01 -20.82
C PRO A 26 -8.24 -13.13 -20.13
N LEU A 27 -8.29 -13.21 -18.81
CA LEU A 27 -9.09 -12.32 -17.97
C LEU A 27 -8.58 -10.87 -18.11
N SER A 28 -9.50 -9.93 -18.38
CA SER A 28 -9.19 -8.49 -18.40
C SER A 28 -9.16 -7.92 -16.98
N LYS A 29 -8.17 -7.08 -16.69
CA LYS A 29 -8.03 -6.34 -15.41
C LYS A 29 -8.61 -4.93 -15.47
N GLU A 30 -9.03 -4.46 -16.65
CA GLU A 30 -9.36 -3.05 -16.88
C GLU A 30 -10.57 -2.59 -16.03
N MET A 31 -11.51 -3.50 -15.79
CA MET A 31 -12.75 -3.19 -15.08
C MET A 31 -12.58 -3.11 -13.56
N GLN A 32 -11.49 -3.69 -13.01
CA GLN A 32 -11.20 -3.63 -11.57
C GLN A 32 -10.96 -2.19 -11.11
N GLN A 33 -10.34 -1.36 -11.95
CA GLN A 33 -9.96 0.00 -11.60
C GLN A 33 -11.18 0.87 -11.23
N VAL A 34 -12.34 0.59 -11.83
CA VAL A 34 -13.59 1.30 -11.54
C VAL A 34 -14.01 1.12 -10.08
N PHE A 35 -13.73 -0.03 -9.46
CA PHE A 35 -14.03 -0.25 -8.04
C PHE A 35 -13.03 0.42 -7.09
N VAL A 36 -11.81 0.70 -7.55
CA VAL A 36 -10.76 1.29 -6.72
C VAL A 36 -10.83 2.81 -6.73
N THR A 37 -11.05 3.42 -7.90
CA THR A 37 -11.04 4.88 -8.07
C THR A 37 -12.40 5.50 -8.35
N GLY A 38 -13.40 4.70 -8.75
CA GLY A 38 -14.72 5.20 -9.11
C GLY A 38 -15.62 5.47 -7.90
N ASN A 39 -16.70 6.20 -8.13
CA ASN A 39 -17.76 6.42 -7.15
C ASN A 39 -18.96 5.47 -7.39
N ILE A 40 -19.96 5.53 -6.50
CA ILE A 40 -21.16 4.69 -6.61
C ILE A 40 -21.97 4.96 -7.88
N ASP A 41 -21.94 6.17 -8.42
CA ASP A 41 -22.67 6.53 -9.64
C ASP A 41 -21.99 5.96 -10.89
N ASP A 42 -20.65 5.89 -10.90
CA ASP A 42 -19.88 5.23 -11.95
C ASP A 42 -20.16 3.72 -11.98
N ILE A 43 -20.30 3.11 -10.79
CA ILE A 43 -20.72 1.70 -10.67
C ILE A 43 -22.13 1.51 -11.23
N ARG A 44 -23.08 2.40 -10.91
CA ARG A 44 -24.45 2.33 -11.44
C ARG A 44 -24.49 2.46 -12.96
N LYS A 45 -23.73 3.39 -13.54
CA LYS A 45 -23.65 3.60 -15.00
C LYS A 45 -23.09 2.38 -15.74
N HIS A 46 -22.18 1.63 -15.13
CA HIS A 46 -21.51 0.49 -15.74
C HIS A 46 -21.90 -0.87 -15.13
N PHE A 47 -23.01 -0.92 -14.40
CA PHE A 47 -23.39 -2.04 -13.54
C PHE A 47 -23.32 -3.41 -14.24
N LEU A 48 -23.98 -3.56 -15.40
CA LEU A 48 -24.03 -4.83 -16.13
C LEU A 48 -22.63 -5.34 -16.52
N LYS A 49 -21.75 -4.43 -16.96
CA LYS A 49 -20.38 -4.80 -17.36
C LYS A 49 -19.55 -5.20 -16.14
N LEU A 50 -19.69 -4.47 -15.02
CA LEU A 50 -18.98 -4.75 -13.78
C LEU A 50 -19.43 -6.07 -13.14
N MET A 51 -20.74 -6.35 -13.11
CA MET A 51 -21.26 -7.62 -12.60
C MET A 51 -20.83 -8.81 -13.46
N THR A 52 -20.79 -8.63 -14.79
CA THR A 52 -20.26 -9.66 -15.70
C THR A 52 -18.77 -9.92 -15.43
N TYR A 53 -18.00 -8.86 -15.19
CA TYR A 53 -16.60 -8.98 -14.79
C TYR A 53 -16.45 -9.79 -13.48
N CYS A 54 -17.21 -9.46 -12.43
CA CYS A 54 -17.19 -10.20 -11.17
C CYS A 54 -17.60 -11.68 -11.35
N ALA A 55 -18.63 -11.95 -12.17
CA ALA A 55 -19.05 -13.32 -12.46
C ALA A 55 -17.95 -14.12 -13.17
N ASN A 56 -17.21 -13.50 -14.09
CA ASN A 56 -16.08 -14.13 -14.76
C ASN A 56 -14.92 -14.43 -13.79
N ASP A 57 -14.63 -13.55 -12.83
CA ASP A 57 -13.60 -13.79 -11.81
C ASP A 57 -13.98 -14.96 -10.87
N VAL A 58 -15.26 -15.07 -10.49
CA VAL A 58 -15.78 -16.21 -9.73
C VAL A 58 -15.65 -17.50 -10.53
N LYS A 59 -16.03 -17.47 -11.81
CA LYS A 59 -15.89 -18.63 -12.71
C LYS A 59 -14.43 -19.07 -12.84
N ALA A 60 -13.51 -18.13 -13.05
CA ALA A 60 -12.08 -18.43 -13.14
C ALA A 60 -11.53 -19.03 -11.84
N THR A 61 -11.96 -18.52 -10.69
CA THR A 61 -11.58 -19.05 -9.38
C THR A 61 -12.08 -20.47 -9.18
N PHE A 62 -13.31 -20.76 -9.62
CA PHE A 62 -13.86 -22.11 -9.59
C PHE A 62 -13.05 -23.07 -10.49
N GLU A 63 -12.75 -22.67 -11.73
CA GLU A 63 -11.93 -23.46 -12.65
C GLU A 63 -10.53 -23.76 -12.09
N ILE A 64 -9.88 -22.77 -11.47
CA ILE A 64 -8.59 -22.97 -10.77
C ILE A 64 -8.77 -23.99 -9.64
N THR A 65 -9.79 -23.82 -8.80
CA THR A 65 -10.04 -24.69 -7.66
C THR A 65 -10.26 -26.13 -8.10
N GLN A 66 -11.00 -26.35 -9.19
CA GLN A 66 -11.18 -27.68 -9.79
C GLN A 66 -9.86 -28.36 -10.21
N LYS A 67 -8.82 -27.58 -10.56
CA LYS A 67 -7.49 -28.11 -10.90
C LYS A 67 -6.59 -28.28 -9.68
N VAL A 68 -6.62 -27.33 -8.75
CA VAL A 68 -5.74 -27.30 -7.58
C VAL A 68 -6.21 -28.26 -6.48
N TYR A 69 -7.52 -28.38 -6.27
CA TYR A 69 -8.08 -29.22 -5.20
C TYR A 69 -7.70 -30.71 -5.33
N PRO A 70 -7.78 -31.36 -6.51
CA PRO A 70 -7.31 -32.74 -6.66
C PRO A 70 -5.80 -32.91 -6.40
N MET A 71 -4.98 -31.89 -6.74
CA MET A 71 -3.55 -31.91 -6.43
C MET A 71 -3.29 -31.82 -4.93
N PHE A 72 -4.10 -31.02 -4.23
CA PHE A 72 -4.08 -30.93 -2.78
C PHE A 72 -4.47 -32.26 -2.13
N GLU A 73 -5.55 -32.91 -2.55
CA GLU A 73 -5.95 -34.23 -2.03
C GLU A 73 -4.90 -35.31 -2.32
N ALA A 74 -4.29 -35.32 -3.51
CA ALA A 74 -3.22 -36.26 -3.84
C ALA A 74 -1.98 -36.06 -2.95
N ARG A 75 -1.68 -34.81 -2.57
CA ARG A 75 -0.56 -34.48 -1.67
C ARG A 75 -0.88 -34.76 -0.21
N PHE A 76 -2.12 -34.51 0.20
CA PHE A 76 -2.61 -34.64 1.57
C PHE A 76 -3.90 -35.49 1.59
N PRO A 77 -3.77 -36.83 1.50
CA PRO A 77 -4.93 -37.71 1.32
C PRO A 77 -5.80 -37.84 2.59
N HIS A 78 -5.28 -37.42 3.75
CA HIS A 78 -5.98 -37.57 5.00
C HIS A 78 -7.03 -36.46 5.20
N PRO A 79 -8.32 -36.80 5.42
CA PRO A 79 -9.40 -35.82 5.47
C PRO A 79 -9.27 -34.83 6.63
N VAL A 80 -8.60 -35.20 7.72
CA VAL A 80 -8.34 -34.29 8.85
C VAL A 80 -7.51 -33.08 8.44
N THR A 81 -6.64 -33.18 7.43
CA THR A 81 -5.89 -32.02 6.94
C THR A 81 -6.83 -30.95 6.39
N LEU A 82 -7.79 -31.36 5.56
CA LEU A 82 -8.81 -30.45 5.01
C LEU A 82 -9.72 -29.92 6.12
N SER A 83 -10.23 -30.79 7.00
CA SER A 83 -11.08 -30.38 8.12
C SER A 83 -10.38 -29.37 9.04
N GLY A 84 -9.09 -29.59 9.35
CA GLY A 84 -8.28 -28.66 10.14
C GLY A 84 -8.16 -27.29 9.46
N MET A 85 -7.91 -27.26 8.14
CA MET A 85 -7.86 -26.01 7.38
C MET A 85 -9.21 -25.27 7.38
N LEU A 86 -10.32 -26.01 7.23
CA LEU A 86 -11.66 -25.43 7.27
C LEU A 86 -11.97 -24.85 8.66
N GLU A 87 -11.64 -25.54 9.74
CA GLU A 87 -11.85 -25.02 11.10
C GLU A 87 -10.97 -23.80 11.39
N MET A 88 -9.70 -23.80 10.95
CA MET A 88 -8.85 -22.60 11.05
C MET A 88 -9.44 -21.40 10.30
N SER A 89 -10.13 -21.62 9.16
CA SER A 89 -10.77 -20.54 8.40
C SER A 89 -12.02 -19.94 9.07
N ARG A 90 -12.56 -20.63 10.08
CA ARG A 90 -13.73 -20.18 10.86
C ARG A 90 -13.36 -19.46 12.16
N MET A 91 -12.06 -19.30 12.44
CA MET A 91 -11.61 -18.64 13.66
C MET A 91 -12.05 -17.16 13.66
N VAL A 92 -12.63 -16.72 14.77
CA VAL A 92 -13.03 -15.34 14.99
C VAL A 92 -12.08 -14.71 16.01
N LEU A 93 -11.64 -13.49 15.75
CA LEU A 93 -10.89 -12.70 16.70
C LEU A 93 -11.86 -11.96 17.63
N PRO A 94 -11.89 -12.27 18.95
CA PRO A 94 -12.76 -11.57 19.88
C PRO A 94 -12.21 -10.16 20.12
N ILE A 95 -12.96 -9.15 19.69
CA ILE A 95 -12.69 -7.76 19.99
C ILE A 95 -13.71 -7.25 21.02
N ASN A 96 -13.27 -6.35 21.88
CA ASN A 96 -14.14 -5.64 22.82
C ASN A 96 -14.30 -4.17 22.39
N ASN A 97 -15.18 -3.43 23.07
CA ASN A 97 -15.37 -2.00 22.81
C ASN A 97 -14.11 -1.15 23.06
N ASN A 98 -13.11 -1.67 23.78
CA ASN A 98 -11.84 -0.99 24.00
C ASN A 98 -10.94 -1.02 22.75
N TRP A 99 -11.26 -1.82 21.73
CA TRP A 99 -10.45 -1.90 20.51
C TRP A 99 -10.31 -0.54 19.81
N THR A 100 -11.40 0.22 19.70
CA THR A 100 -11.37 1.57 19.11
C THR A 100 -10.49 2.52 19.93
N ARG A 101 -10.56 2.41 21.26
CA ARG A 101 -9.72 3.19 22.17
C ARG A 101 -8.25 2.83 21.99
N PHE A 102 -7.91 1.54 21.92
CA PHE A 102 -6.56 1.07 21.68
C PHE A 102 -5.97 1.63 20.38
N ILE A 103 -6.73 1.59 19.29
CA ILE A 103 -6.30 2.19 18.01
C ILE A 103 -6.03 3.69 18.19
N SER A 104 -6.96 4.43 18.79
CA SER A 104 -6.79 5.88 18.97
C SER A 104 -5.60 6.26 19.86
N GLU A 105 -5.32 5.46 20.89
CA GLU A 105 -4.17 5.68 21.77
C GLU A 105 -2.87 5.34 21.04
N ALA A 106 -2.83 4.24 20.28
CA ALA A 106 -1.68 3.86 19.46
C ALA A 106 -1.36 4.91 18.39
N ASP A 107 -2.37 5.42 17.68
CA ASP A 107 -2.21 6.48 16.68
C ASP A 107 -1.72 7.78 17.31
N ARG A 108 -2.28 8.17 18.46
CA ARG A 108 -1.83 9.36 19.19
C ARG A 108 -0.38 9.23 19.65
N THR A 109 0.02 8.05 20.13
CA THR A 109 1.42 7.80 20.52
C THR A 109 2.34 7.86 19.30
N PHE A 110 1.93 7.29 18.17
CA PHE A 110 2.69 7.38 16.92
C PHE A 110 2.86 8.83 16.46
N GLU A 111 1.78 9.61 16.45
CA GLU A 111 1.82 11.03 16.08
C GLU A 111 2.73 11.84 17.00
N SER A 112 2.64 11.62 18.32
CA SER A 112 3.51 12.29 19.29
C SER A 112 4.98 11.99 19.02
N ILE A 113 5.34 10.72 18.88
CA ILE A 113 6.73 10.31 18.60
C ILE A 113 7.20 10.88 17.27
N ASN A 114 6.36 10.85 16.24
CA ASN A 114 6.71 11.41 14.95
C ASN A 114 6.92 12.93 15.04
N SER A 115 6.07 13.67 15.76
CA SER A 115 6.25 15.10 16.03
C SER A 115 7.53 15.39 16.80
N ASP A 116 7.86 14.57 17.80
CA ASP A 116 9.09 14.71 18.59
C ASP A 116 10.33 14.48 17.71
N ILE A 117 10.30 13.45 16.86
CA ILE A 117 11.37 13.19 15.87
C ILE A 117 11.53 14.38 14.93
N GLN A 118 10.43 14.89 14.36
CA GLN A 118 10.49 16.07 13.49
C GLN A 118 11.07 17.27 14.22
N HIS A 119 10.68 17.51 15.48
CA HIS A 119 11.21 18.60 16.29
C HIS A 119 12.72 18.46 16.51
N VAL A 120 13.19 17.27 16.91
CA VAL A 120 14.63 17.00 17.11
C VAL A 120 15.39 17.17 15.80
N LEU A 121 14.88 16.65 14.68
CA LEU A 121 15.51 16.83 13.37
C LEU A 121 15.57 18.31 12.97
N MET A 122 14.51 19.09 13.23
CA MET A 122 14.50 20.54 12.99
C MET A 122 15.52 21.27 13.87
N GLN A 123 15.67 20.88 15.14
CA GLN A 123 16.68 21.45 16.03
C GLN A 123 18.10 21.19 15.52
N ILE A 124 18.41 19.93 15.19
CA ILE A 124 19.71 19.54 14.63
C ILE A 124 19.97 20.26 13.31
N ALA A 125 18.97 20.37 12.44
CA ALA A 125 19.09 21.10 11.18
C ALA A 125 19.37 22.58 11.42
N ASN A 126 18.69 23.23 12.37
CA ASN A 126 18.93 24.63 12.72
C ASN A 126 20.32 24.83 13.32
N GLU A 127 20.78 23.93 14.20
CA GLU A 127 22.14 23.95 14.75
C GLU A 127 23.18 23.80 13.64
N ALA A 128 22.99 22.85 12.72
CA ALA A 128 23.84 22.67 11.55
C ALA A 128 23.85 23.94 10.67
N CYS A 129 22.70 24.57 10.42
CA CYS A 129 22.62 25.84 9.70
C CYS A 129 23.39 26.98 10.40
N HIS A 130 23.35 27.06 11.73
CA HIS A 130 24.17 28.04 12.46
C HIS A 130 25.67 27.77 12.29
N GLN A 131 26.10 26.51 12.16
CA GLN A 131 27.50 26.18 11.87
C GLN A 131 27.95 26.52 10.44
N ALA A 132 27.00 26.76 9.52
CA ALA A 132 27.30 27.33 8.21
C ALA A 132 27.84 28.77 8.32
N ILE A 133 27.42 29.50 9.35
CA ILE A 133 27.92 30.84 9.65
C ILE A 133 29.37 30.72 10.11
N ASP A 134 30.28 31.43 9.44
CA ASP A 134 31.74 31.37 9.63
C ASP A 134 32.42 30.03 9.26
N GLU A 135 31.79 29.19 8.44
CA GLU A 135 32.34 27.89 7.98
C GLU A 135 32.74 26.91 9.11
N LYS A 136 32.15 27.05 10.31
CA LYS A 136 32.47 26.22 11.49
C LYS A 136 32.15 24.74 11.29
N TYR A 137 31.24 24.42 10.37
CA TYR A 137 30.92 23.05 9.96
C TYR A 137 32.14 22.25 9.47
N LYS A 138 33.21 22.91 9.01
CA LYS A 138 34.47 22.24 8.62
C LYS A 138 35.19 21.57 9.80
N ASN A 139 34.87 21.93 11.04
CA ASN A 139 35.46 21.33 12.23
C ASN A 139 34.77 20.03 12.66
N ASP A 140 33.58 19.72 12.10
CA ASP A 140 32.83 18.50 12.41
C ASP A 140 32.85 17.54 11.20
N PRO A 141 33.48 16.35 11.33
CA PRO A 141 33.50 15.34 10.27
C PRO A 141 32.11 14.91 9.77
N TRP A 142 31.08 15.00 10.60
CA TRP A 142 29.71 14.60 10.23
C TRP A 142 29.03 15.57 9.26
N LEU A 143 29.58 16.78 9.09
CA LEU A 143 29.01 17.85 8.28
C LEU A 143 29.72 18.03 6.93
N TRP A 144 30.82 17.30 6.70
CA TRP A 144 31.67 17.46 5.50
C TRP A 144 30.98 17.03 4.20
N ASP A 145 30.18 15.98 4.24
CA ASP A 145 29.51 15.43 3.06
C ASP A 145 28.21 16.17 2.69
N LEU A 146 27.82 17.18 3.48
CA LEU A 146 26.60 17.95 3.25
C LEU A 146 26.84 19.10 2.25
N ASN A 147 25.81 19.43 1.47
CA ASN A 147 25.85 20.57 0.57
C ASN A 147 25.47 21.87 1.29
N TRP A 148 26.43 22.79 1.43
CA TRP A 148 26.28 24.08 2.13
C TRP A 148 26.00 25.27 1.20
N THR A 149 25.70 25.06 -0.08
CA THR A 149 25.41 26.16 -1.01
C THR A 149 24.14 26.92 -0.61
N THR A 150 24.24 28.22 -0.34
CA THR A 150 23.09 29.07 -0.02
C THR A 150 22.40 29.58 -1.28
N GLN A 151 21.06 29.53 -1.33
CA GLN A 151 20.29 30.20 -2.37
C GLN A 151 20.02 31.65 -2.01
N SER A 152 20.12 32.57 -2.98
CA SER A 152 19.67 33.95 -2.77
C SER A 152 18.13 33.99 -2.76
N MET A 153 17.57 34.34 -1.60
CA MET A 153 16.13 34.51 -1.44
C MET A 153 15.64 35.63 -2.36
N ARG A 154 14.94 35.28 -3.45
CA ARG A 154 14.20 36.25 -4.25
C ARG A 154 12.88 36.53 -3.56
N PHE A 155 12.76 37.69 -2.91
CA PHE A 155 11.46 38.17 -2.42
C PHE A 155 10.50 38.33 -3.60
N LEU A 156 9.42 37.55 -3.60
CA LEU A 156 8.29 37.81 -4.50
C LEU A 156 7.66 39.15 -4.10
N LYS A 157 7.38 39.96 -5.12
CA LYS A 157 6.92 41.37 -5.12
C LYS A 157 6.16 41.81 -3.86
N SER A 158 6.47 43.02 -3.39
CA SER A 158 5.67 43.76 -2.41
C SER A 158 4.19 43.80 -2.83
N SER A 159 3.30 43.39 -1.93
CA SER A 159 1.87 43.61 -2.11
C SER A 159 1.62 45.12 -2.22
N LYS A 160 0.92 45.57 -3.27
CA LYS A 160 0.56 46.98 -3.44
C LYS A 160 -0.13 47.48 -2.17
N ALA A 161 0.42 48.53 -1.55
CA ALA A 161 -0.23 49.23 -0.45
C ALA A 161 -1.61 49.72 -0.91
N LYS A 162 -2.67 49.41 -0.16
CA LYS A 162 -3.99 50.01 -0.38
C LYS A 162 -3.87 51.52 -0.13
N PRO A 163 -4.34 52.40 -1.04
CA PRO A 163 -4.35 53.82 -0.76
C PRO A 163 -5.29 54.09 0.42
N SER A 164 -4.85 54.89 1.40
CA SER A 164 -5.72 55.32 2.48
C SER A 164 -6.84 56.16 1.88
N MET A 165 -8.09 55.75 2.08
CA MET A 165 -9.23 56.63 1.82
C MET A 165 -9.22 57.74 2.88
N THR A 166 -8.97 58.97 2.42
CA THR A 166 -9.50 60.20 3.03
C THR A 166 -10.88 60.46 2.45
#